data_AF-A0A934CED2-F1
#
_entry.id   AF-A0A934CED2-F1
#
_cell.length_a   1.000
_cell.length_b   1.000
_cell.length_c   1.000
_cell.angle_alpha   90.00
_cell.angle_beta   90.00
_cell.angle_gamma   90.00
#
_symmetry.space_group_name_H-M   'P 1'
#
loop_
_entity.id
_entity.type
_entity.pdbx_description
1 polymer ?
#
loop_
_entity_poly.entity_id
_entity_poly.type
_entity_poly.pdbx_seq_one_letter_code
_entity_poly.pdbx_strand_id
1 'polypeptide(L)'
;MADPTSRPRRKLRPLSEYSLRDVLIVAVPLLLILIGGFWGASRFIQPAPPDTLVLSSGGDGGAYQRFAALYADVLGRYDVKVVEMPSGGSLDNVARLRDYDQDIDAAFFQLGTAEPQEDDELVSLGAFYYEPLWVFYRDEIAPPERNLDRIRQLKHRRIAIGGPGSGSRHLALELLHANGIDAGNARLLDTGGLALIEKFAKGEIDAAFVVGPTQSAAVWSLLFTKGIRLMSLTHAEAYSRRLPYLSKIVLPRGSVDIGRDVPPTDVTMVASTATLLVRDGTHPALVDLLMQAATETHGGPGVFQKPGDFPRPTAVGFPLSKEAERYYKSGKPLLQRYLPFWAATLVDRLVVMLIPVVALLVPILRFAPTLYGWRVRSRIYRRYGELKFLEAEVEQDATRHTRAEWLARLDAIETDVHHLPTPLAFSDMLYTLRSHIELVRDKVDKRTGAAGGS
;
A
#
# COMPACT_ATOMS: atom_id res chain seq x y z
N MET A 1 -55.82 34.45 -5.02
CA MET A 1 -54.76 33.84 -5.85
C MET A 1 -53.58 34.80 -5.88
N ALA A 2 -52.60 34.61 -4.99
CA ALA A 2 -51.24 35.14 -5.05
C ALA A 2 -50.41 34.38 -3.98
N ASP A 3 -49.35 33.70 -4.41
CA ASP A 3 -48.53 32.73 -3.66
C ASP A 3 -47.42 33.44 -2.84
N PRO A 4 -47.23 33.10 -1.53
CA PRO A 4 -46.24 33.73 -0.66
C PRO A 4 -44.93 32.92 -0.60
N THR A 5 -44.18 32.78 -1.70
CA THR A 5 -42.84 32.15 -1.66
C THR A 5 -41.84 32.79 -2.63
N SER A 6 -41.25 33.93 -2.27
CA SER A 6 -40.01 34.37 -2.91
C SER A 6 -38.96 34.79 -1.86
N ARG A 7 -38.13 33.82 -1.45
CA ARG A 7 -36.85 34.13 -0.80
C ARG A 7 -35.96 34.85 -1.82
N PRO A 8 -35.29 35.96 -1.49
CA PRO A 8 -34.40 36.62 -2.44
C PRO A 8 -33.22 35.69 -2.74
N ARG A 9 -33.12 35.24 -4.00
CA ARG A 9 -31.92 34.56 -4.52
C ARG A 9 -30.74 35.53 -4.39
N ARG A 10 -29.77 35.19 -3.54
CA ARG A 10 -28.47 35.88 -3.43
C ARG A 10 -27.75 35.76 -4.77
N LYS A 11 -27.96 36.72 -5.68
CA LYS A 11 -27.19 36.82 -6.93
C LYS A 11 -25.74 37.09 -6.55
N LEU A 12 -24.85 36.14 -6.87
CA LEU A 12 -23.41 36.36 -6.85
C LEU A 12 -23.10 37.51 -7.81
N ARG A 13 -22.56 38.61 -7.27
CA ARG A 13 -22.25 39.83 -8.04
C ARG A 13 -21.05 39.57 -8.98
N PRO A 14 -21.00 40.21 -10.16
CA PRO A 14 -19.95 39.97 -11.15
C PRO A 14 -18.58 40.38 -10.61
N LEU A 15 -17.55 39.60 -10.94
CA LEU A 15 -16.15 39.78 -10.51
C LEU A 15 -15.44 40.99 -11.17
N SER A 16 -16.17 41.83 -11.92
CA SER A 16 -15.60 42.94 -12.70
C SER A 16 -15.39 44.25 -11.93
N GLU A 17 -15.75 44.31 -10.64
CA GLU A 17 -15.53 45.49 -9.77
C GLU A 17 -14.24 45.42 -8.94
N TYR A 18 -13.44 44.35 -9.09
CA TYR A 18 -12.23 44.13 -8.29
C TYR A 18 -10.98 44.56 -9.05
N SER A 19 -10.18 45.44 -8.46
CA SER A 19 -8.84 45.76 -8.96
C SER A 19 -7.97 44.51 -8.92
N LEU A 20 -7.46 44.07 -10.08
CA LEU A 20 -6.67 42.84 -10.25
C LEU A 20 -5.47 42.76 -9.28
N ARG A 21 -4.81 43.90 -9.01
CA ARG A 21 -3.69 43.97 -8.05
C ARG A 21 -4.12 43.63 -6.62
N ASP A 22 -5.35 43.96 -6.25
CA ASP A 22 -5.88 43.70 -4.91
C ASP A 22 -6.30 42.26 -4.72
N VAL A 23 -6.87 41.66 -5.77
CA VAL A 23 -7.14 40.22 -5.81
C VAL A 23 -5.84 39.44 -5.69
N LEU A 24 -4.78 39.85 -6.41
CA LEU A 24 -3.47 39.21 -6.33
C LEU A 24 -2.83 39.27 -4.93
N ILE A 25 -2.85 40.42 -4.26
CA ILE A 25 -2.22 40.56 -2.93
C ILE A 25 -2.91 39.72 -1.85
N VAL A 26 -4.22 39.46 -1.99
CA VAL A 26 -4.97 38.58 -1.05
C VAL A 26 -4.91 37.12 -1.49
N ALA A 27 -4.98 36.85 -2.79
CA ALA A 27 -4.95 35.50 -3.33
C ALA A 27 -3.58 34.84 -3.19
N VAL A 28 -2.47 35.59 -3.29
CA VAL A 28 -1.12 35.02 -3.21
C VAL A 28 -0.82 34.42 -1.83
N PRO A 29 -1.00 35.10 -0.68
CA PRO A 29 -0.80 34.50 0.65
C PRO A 29 -1.73 33.30 0.88
N LEU A 30 -2.97 33.39 0.39
CA LEU A 30 -3.96 32.33 0.48
C LEU A 30 -3.51 31.07 -0.29
N LEU A 31 -3.02 31.28 -1.52
CA LEU A 31 -2.47 30.25 -2.38
C LEU A 31 -1.23 29.64 -1.75
N LEU A 32 -0.37 30.44 -1.11
CA LEU A 32 0.81 29.95 -0.41
C LEU A 32 0.45 29.08 0.79
N ILE A 33 -0.57 29.46 1.58
CA ILE A 33 -1.07 28.61 2.68
C ILE A 33 -1.66 27.31 2.12
N LEU A 34 -2.37 27.38 0.98
CA LEU A 34 -2.97 26.22 0.33
C LEU A 34 -1.91 25.27 -0.24
N ILE A 35 -0.88 25.81 -0.90
CA ILE A 35 0.29 25.05 -1.38
C ILE A 35 1.07 24.47 -0.20
N GLY A 36 1.29 25.23 0.88
CA GLY A 36 1.96 24.74 2.08
C GLY A 36 1.18 23.63 2.78
N GLY A 37 -0.15 23.75 2.87
CA GLY A 37 -1.04 22.71 3.38
C GLY A 37 -1.05 21.46 2.50
N PHE A 38 -1.09 21.63 1.17
CA PHE A 38 -1.00 20.53 0.22
C PHE A 38 0.36 19.82 0.28
N TRP A 39 1.45 20.59 0.37
CA TRP A 39 2.80 20.07 0.54
C TRP A 39 2.99 19.34 1.87
N GLY A 40 2.38 19.83 2.95
CA GLY A 40 2.35 19.13 4.24
C GLY A 40 1.55 17.83 4.17
N ALA A 41 0.35 17.87 3.59
CA ALA A 41 -0.51 16.69 3.44
C ALA A 41 0.11 15.63 2.51
N SER A 42 0.81 16.04 1.44
CA SER A 42 1.46 15.11 0.52
C SER A 42 2.60 14.32 1.18
N ARG A 43 3.17 14.78 2.29
CA ARG A 43 4.12 14.00 3.10
C ARG A 43 3.50 12.79 3.80
N PHE A 44 2.19 12.81 4.03
CA PHE A 44 1.45 11.72 4.68
C PHE A 44 0.72 10.81 3.68
N ILE A 45 0.76 11.14 2.39
CA ILE A 45 0.16 10.34 1.32
C ILE A 45 1.25 9.46 0.72
N GLN A 46 1.03 8.14 0.74
CA GLN A 46 1.96 7.19 0.15
C GLN A 46 2.16 7.45 -1.35
N PRO A 47 3.39 7.29 -1.89
CA PRO A 47 3.68 7.48 -3.31
C PRO A 47 2.80 6.60 -4.21
N ALA A 48 2.72 6.87 -5.51
CA ALA A 48 2.03 5.98 -6.45
C ALA A 48 2.42 4.52 -6.23
N PRO A 49 1.45 3.57 -6.25
CA PRO A 49 1.79 2.17 -6.15
C PRO A 49 2.79 1.85 -7.27
N PRO A 50 3.84 1.07 -6.98
CA PRO A 50 4.74 0.59 -8.03
C PRO A 50 3.93 -0.11 -9.12
N ASP A 51 4.34 0.09 -10.37
CA ASP A 51 3.82 -0.64 -11.54
C ASP A 51 4.57 -1.96 -11.75
N THR A 52 5.56 -2.25 -10.90
CA THR A 52 6.40 -3.44 -10.97
C THR A 52 6.49 -4.06 -9.58
N LEU A 53 6.45 -5.39 -9.53
CA LEU A 53 6.63 -6.17 -8.32
C LEU A 53 7.65 -7.29 -8.60
N VAL A 54 8.74 -7.33 -7.84
CA VAL A 54 9.75 -8.39 -7.93
C VAL A 54 9.40 -9.50 -6.94
N LEU A 55 9.12 -10.69 -7.48
CA LEU A 55 8.66 -11.86 -6.72
C LEU A 55 9.71 -12.97 -6.75
N SER A 56 10.31 -13.28 -5.61
CA SER A 56 11.24 -14.42 -5.51
C SER A 56 10.47 -15.74 -5.35
N SER A 57 10.77 -16.69 -6.24
CA SER A 57 9.97 -17.89 -6.47
C SER A 57 10.66 -19.16 -5.95
N GLY A 58 11.04 -20.09 -6.83
CA GLY A 58 11.73 -21.33 -6.51
C GLY A 58 12.36 -21.94 -7.76
N GLY A 59 12.85 -23.17 -7.66
CA GLY A 59 13.52 -23.84 -8.77
C GLY A 59 12.58 -24.19 -9.94
N ASP A 60 13.18 -24.43 -11.10
CA ASP A 60 12.48 -24.73 -12.35
C ASP A 60 11.48 -25.89 -12.23
N GLY A 61 10.28 -25.68 -12.76
CA GLY A 61 9.18 -26.65 -12.68
C GLY A 61 8.58 -26.82 -11.28
N GLY A 62 9.07 -26.05 -10.29
CA GLY A 62 8.58 -26.03 -8.93
C GLY A 62 7.17 -25.43 -8.79
N ALA A 63 6.59 -25.56 -7.61
CA ALA A 63 5.27 -24.99 -7.32
C ALA A 63 5.31 -23.45 -7.33
N TYR A 64 6.33 -22.86 -6.69
CA TYR A 64 6.47 -21.41 -6.58
C TYR A 64 6.61 -20.71 -7.93
N GLN A 65 7.36 -21.27 -8.88
CA GLN A 65 7.46 -20.73 -10.23
C GLN A 65 6.10 -20.74 -10.95
N ARG A 66 5.31 -21.82 -10.82
CA ARG A 66 3.95 -21.87 -11.40
C ARG A 66 3.02 -20.85 -10.75
N PHE A 67 3.05 -20.72 -9.43
CA PHE A 67 2.22 -19.74 -8.74
C PHE A 67 2.65 -18.30 -9.03
N ALA A 68 3.94 -18.03 -9.18
CA ALA A 68 4.44 -16.73 -9.63
C ALA A 68 3.86 -16.34 -11.00
N ALA A 69 3.76 -17.28 -11.94
CA ALA A 69 3.13 -17.04 -13.24
C ALA A 69 1.62 -16.74 -13.13
N LEU A 70 0.90 -17.44 -12.25
CA LEU A 70 -0.53 -17.15 -11.98
C LEU A 70 -0.71 -15.79 -11.31
N TYR A 71 0.19 -15.42 -10.40
CA TYR A 71 0.18 -14.10 -9.77
C TYR A 71 0.47 -13.00 -10.79
N ALA A 72 1.41 -13.24 -11.72
CA ALA A 72 1.71 -12.33 -12.82
C ALA A 72 0.48 -12.06 -13.71
N ASP A 73 -0.32 -13.09 -14.01
CA ASP A 73 -1.57 -12.93 -14.76
C ASP A 73 -2.58 -12.06 -13.99
N VAL A 74 -2.78 -12.34 -12.69
CA VAL A 74 -3.74 -11.57 -11.88
C VAL A 74 -3.31 -10.12 -11.71
N LEU A 75 -2.05 -9.86 -11.38
CA LEU A 75 -1.52 -8.50 -11.18
C LEU A 75 -1.45 -7.72 -12.49
N GLY A 76 -1.17 -8.40 -13.61
CA GLY A 76 -1.13 -7.79 -14.94
C GLY A 76 -2.48 -7.19 -15.38
N ARG A 77 -3.61 -7.73 -14.88
CA ARG A 77 -4.95 -7.15 -15.11
C ARG A 77 -5.13 -5.76 -14.46
N TYR A 78 -4.19 -5.37 -13.60
CA TYR A 78 -4.17 -4.10 -12.88
C TYR A 78 -2.97 -3.23 -13.26
N ASP A 79 -2.35 -3.50 -14.41
CA ASP A 79 -1.17 -2.79 -14.92
C ASP A 79 0.05 -2.88 -13.98
N VAL A 80 0.13 -3.95 -13.17
CA VAL A 80 1.31 -4.25 -12.34
C VAL A 80 2.05 -5.44 -12.94
N LYS A 81 3.29 -5.19 -13.38
CA LYS A 81 4.18 -6.21 -13.94
C LYS A 81 4.87 -6.99 -12.82
N VAL A 82 4.64 -8.30 -12.77
CA VAL A 82 5.42 -9.19 -11.89
C VAL A 82 6.70 -9.64 -12.59
N VAL A 83 7.84 -9.36 -11.97
CA VAL A 83 9.15 -9.87 -12.37
C VAL A 83 9.49 -11.05 -11.48
N GLU A 84 9.41 -12.25 -12.03
CA GLU A 84 9.79 -13.46 -11.31
C GLU A 84 11.30 -13.56 -11.18
N MET A 85 11.77 -13.87 -9.97
CA MET A 85 13.18 -14.09 -9.67
C MET A 85 13.38 -15.52 -9.15
N PRO A 86 13.81 -16.46 -10.02
CA PRO A 86 14.07 -17.85 -9.65
C PRO A 86 15.03 -17.98 -8.46
N SER A 87 14.82 -19.00 -7.64
CA SER A 87 15.59 -19.21 -6.40
C SER A 87 15.77 -20.68 -6.03
N GLY A 88 16.62 -20.94 -5.04
CA GLY A 88 16.75 -22.27 -4.43
C GLY A 88 15.54 -22.70 -3.59
N GLY A 89 14.56 -21.82 -3.36
CA GLY A 89 13.39 -22.04 -2.51
C GLY A 89 13.39 -21.15 -1.26
N SER A 90 12.68 -21.56 -0.20
CA SER A 90 12.33 -20.71 0.93
C SER A 90 13.52 -20.12 1.70
N LEU A 91 14.63 -20.86 1.84
CA LEU A 91 15.84 -20.38 2.52
C LEU A 91 16.56 -19.27 1.73
N ASP A 92 16.64 -19.42 0.40
CA ASP A 92 17.19 -18.40 -0.49
C ASP A 92 16.27 -17.17 -0.49
N ASN A 93 14.96 -17.39 -0.60
CA ASN A 93 13.93 -16.35 -0.59
C ASN A 93 13.96 -15.47 0.65
N VAL A 94 14.06 -16.06 1.86
CA VAL A 94 14.11 -15.27 3.10
C VAL A 94 15.44 -14.53 3.22
N ALA A 95 16.56 -15.14 2.79
CA ALA A 95 17.87 -14.48 2.79
C ALA A 95 17.87 -13.26 1.86
N ARG A 96 17.27 -13.40 0.69
CA ARG A 96 17.07 -12.32 -0.28
C ARG A 96 16.17 -11.19 0.23
N LEU A 97 15.08 -11.53 0.93
CA LEU A 97 14.21 -10.51 1.53
C LEU A 97 14.92 -9.70 2.63
N ARG A 98 15.80 -10.36 3.41
CA ARG A 98 16.64 -9.73 4.44
C ARG A 98 17.77 -8.86 3.87
N ASP A 99 18.18 -9.12 2.63
CA ASP A 99 19.16 -8.32 1.93
C ASP A 99 18.49 -7.09 1.29
N TYR A 100 18.55 -5.94 1.98
CA TYR A 100 17.95 -4.69 1.51
C TYR A 100 18.62 -4.10 0.27
N ASP A 101 19.81 -4.58 -0.11
CA ASP A 101 20.46 -4.20 -1.36
C ASP A 101 19.84 -4.95 -2.57
N GLN A 102 19.06 -6.00 -2.32
CA GLN A 102 18.27 -6.69 -3.34
C GLN A 102 16.88 -6.08 -3.47
N ASP A 103 16.51 -5.81 -4.71
CA ASP A 103 15.21 -5.26 -5.11
C ASP A 103 14.16 -6.38 -5.20
N ILE A 104 13.66 -6.81 -4.04
CA ILE A 104 12.66 -7.89 -3.92
C ILE A 104 11.53 -7.43 -3.00
N ASP A 105 10.31 -7.46 -3.53
CA ASP A 105 9.11 -6.99 -2.83
C ASP A 105 8.42 -8.09 -2.03
N ALA A 106 8.46 -9.32 -2.57
CA ALA A 106 7.76 -10.47 -2.03
C ALA A 106 8.50 -11.76 -2.34
N ALA A 107 8.35 -12.77 -1.48
CA ALA A 107 8.90 -14.10 -1.74
C ALA A 107 8.04 -15.22 -1.18
N PHE A 108 7.93 -16.32 -1.93
CA PHE A 108 7.25 -17.52 -1.43
C PHE A 108 8.05 -18.17 -0.30
N PHE A 109 7.36 -18.65 0.72
CA PHE A 109 8.01 -19.19 1.91
C PHE A 109 7.24 -20.37 2.49
N GLN A 110 7.94 -21.47 2.73
CA GLN A 110 7.41 -22.63 3.42
C GLN A 110 7.59 -22.43 4.92
N LEU A 111 6.50 -22.47 5.67
CA LEU A 111 6.58 -22.38 7.13
C LEU A 111 7.47 -23.48 7.73
N GLY A 112 8.24 -23.13 8.75
CA GLY A 112 9.23 -23.99 9.40
C GLY A 112 10.64 -23.87 8.84
N THR A 113 10.83 -23.42 7.59
CA THR A 113 12.16 -23.41 6.97
C THR A 113 13.14 -22.38 7.54
N ALA A 114 12.63 -21.30 8.14
CA ALA A 114 13.41 -20.30 8.86
C ALA A 114 12.55 -19.66 9.97
N GLU A 115 13.22 -19.13 10.99
CA GLU A 115 12.61 -18.37 12.08
C GLU A 115 12.83 -16.86 11.88
N PRO A 116 11.96 -16.00 12.44
CA PRO A 116 12.19 -14.56 12.51
C PRO A 116 13.44 -14.23 13.32
N GLN A 117 14.14 -13.18 12.91
CA GLN A 117 15.25 -12.57 13.65
C GLN A 117 14.77 -11.27 14.33
N GLU A 118 15.46 -10.80 15.37
CA GLU A 118 15.07 -9.58 16.10
C GLU A 118 14.96 -8.34 15.19
N ASP A 119 15.81 -8.26 14.17
CA ASP A 119 15.88 -7.15 13.22
C ASP A 119 15.07 -7.41 11.92
N ASP A 120 14.28 -8.48 11.85
CA ASP A 120 13.46 -8.77 10.67
C ASP A 120 12.27 -7.80 10.57
N GLU A 121 12.25 -6.97 9.53
CA GLU A 121 11.03 -6.23 9.12
C GLU A 121 10.20 -7.07 8.14
N LEU A 122 10.09 -8.38 8.37
CA LEU A 122 9.37 -9.30 7.49
C LEU A 122 8.00 -9.69 8.07
N VAL A 123 6.98 -9.60 7.23
CA VAL A 123 5.60 -9.93 7.58
C VAL A 123 5.03 -10.96 6.61
N SER A 124 4.19 -11.84 7.15
CA SER A 124 3.45 -12.87 6.42
C SER A 124 2.14 -12.31 5.91
N LEU A 125 1.74 -12.73 4.70
CA LEU A 125 0.40 -12.48 4.17
C LEU A 125 -0.62 -13.56 4.57
N GLY A 126 -0.18 -14.56 5.33
CA GLY A 126 -1.00 -15.65 5.85
C GLY A 126 -0.76 -16.98 5.14
N ALA A 127 -1.52 -17.99 5.55
CA ALA A 127 -1.37 -19.34 5.01
C ALA A 127 -2.12 -19.46 3.68
N PHE A 128 -1.44 -19.89 2.61
CA PHE A 128 -1.99 -19.88 1.25
C PHE A 128 -2.35 -21.27 0.72
N TYR A 129 -1.58 -22.31 1.02
CA TYR A 129 -1.91 -23.69 0.62
C TYR A 129 -1.02 -24.69 1.34
N TYR A 130 -1.47 -25.95 1.39
CA TYR A 130 -0.66 -27.04 1.92
C TYR A 130 0.49 -27.41 0.99
N GLU A 131 1.66 -27.61 1.57
CA GLU A 131 2.84 -28.22 0.95
C GLU A 131 3.04 -29.62 1.57
N PRO A 132 2.35 -30.64 1.03
CA PRO A 132 2.41 -31.99 1.56
C PRO A 132 3.79 -32.61 1.36
N LEU A 133 4.22 -33.38 2.36
CA LEU A 133 5.41 -34.21 2.28
C LEU A 133 5.05 -35.60 1.75
N TRP A 134 5.59 -35.91 0.58
CA TRP A 134 5.54 -37.22 -0.05
C TRP A 134 6.81 -37.99 0.30
N VAL A 135 6.64 -39.18 0.87
CA VAL A 135 7.75 -40.11 1.13
C VAL A 135 7.56 -41.32 0.24
N PHE A 136 8.29 -41.34 -0.88
CA PHE A 136 8.29 -42.45 -1.81
C PHE A 136 9.39 -43.45 -1.46
N TYR A 137 9.14 -44.74 -1.69
CA TYR A 137 10.14 -45.78 -1.50
C TYR A 137 9.99 -46.91 -2.51
N ARG A 138 11.08 -47.64 -2.77
CA ARG A 138 11.05 -48.84 -3.63
C ARG A 138 10.34 -49.99 -2.94
N ASP A 139 9.49 -50.69 -3.67
CA ASP A 139 8.76 -51.87 -3.17
C ASP A 139 9.70 -52.92 -2.56
N GLU A 140 10.87 -53.09 -3.16
CA GLU A 140 11.89 -54.08 -2.76
C GLU A 140 12.46 -53.87 -1.35
N ILE A 141 12.38 -52.66 -0.79
CA ILE A 141 12.89 -52.40 0.57
C ILE A 141 11.86 -52.68 1.66
N ALA A 142 10.60 -52.92 1.27
CA ALA A 142 9.53 -53.29 2.17
C ALA A 142 9.42 -54.82 2.29
N PRO A 143 9.11 -55.37 3.47
CA PRO A 143 8.85 -56.80 3.60
C PRO A 143 7.68 -57.26 2.72
N PRO A 144 7.65 -58.53 2.26
CA PRO A 144 6.49 -59.08 1.59
C PRO A 144 5.22 -58.84 2.42
N GLU A 145 4.15 -58.40 1.76
CA GLU A 145 2.83 -58.13 2.37
C GLU A 145 2.75 -56.98 3.38
N ARG A 146 3.84 -56.23 3.60
CA ARG A 146 3.84 -55.10 4.55
C ARG A 146 4.36 -53.83 3.92
N ASN A 147 3.63 -52.72 4.10
CA ASN A 147 4.10 -51.39 3.71
C ASN A 147 5.02 -50.79 4.78
N LEU A 148 5.95 -49.93 4.35
CA LEU A 148 6.65 -49.06 5.28
C LEU A 148 5.70 -47.95 5.71
N ASP A 149 5.70 -47.63 7.00
CA ASP A 149 4.74 -46.74 7.65
C ASP A 149 5.39 -45.78 8.67
N ARG A 150 6.72 -45.90 8.85
CA ARG A 150 7.53 -45.11 9.78
C ARG A 150 8.85 -44.71 9.14
N ILE A 151 9.20 -43.42 9.24
CA ILE A 151 10.47 -42.87 8.72
C ILE A 151 11.69 -43.63 9.26
N ARG A 152 11.68 -44.05 10.54
CA ARG A 152 12.76 -44.85 11.14
C ARG A 152 13.10 -46.14 10.35
N GLN A 153 12.16 -46.71 9.59
CA GLN A 153 12.40 -47.89 8.74
C GLN A 153 13.31 -47.60 7.54
N LEU A 154 13.59 -46.32 7.24
CA LEU A 154 14.52 -45.89 6.21
C LEU A 154 15.99 -45.87 6.69
N LYS A 155 16.27 -46.28 7.93
CA LYS A 155 17.64 -46.41 8.42
C LYS A 155 18.46 -47.34 7.50
N HIS A 156 19.71 -46.99 7.25
CA HIS A 156 20.64 -47.70 6.36
C HIS A 156 20.26 -47.69 4.87
N ARG A 157 19.26 -46.90 4.47
CA ARG A 157 18.85 -46.74 3.07
C ARG A 157 19.55 -45.57 2.41
N ARG A 158 19.46 -45.52 1.08
CA ARG A 158 19.86 -44.39 0.23
C ARG A 158 18.67 -43.47 0.05
N ILE A 159 18.73 -42.28 0.64
CA ILE A 159 17.58 -41.41 0.78
C ILE A 159 17.84 -40.12 0.02
N ALA A 160 17.05 -39.85 -1.02
CA ALA A 160 17.00 -38.53 -1.63
C ALA A 160 16.27 -37.57 -0.69
N ILE A 161 16.98 -36.56 -0.21
CA ILE A 161 16.45 -35.61 0.78
C ILE A 161 15.95 -34.30 0.14
N GLY A 162 16.14 -34.10 -1.16
CA GLY A 162 15.85 -32.83 -1.83
C GLY A 162 17.12 -32.02 -2.13
N GLY A 163 16.99 -31.10 -3.08
CA GLY A 163 18.10 -30.24 -3.50
C GLY A 163 18.52 -29.25 -2.41
N PRO A 164 19.77 -28.74 -2.43
CA PRO A 164 20.24 -27.68 -1.54
C PRO A 164 19.27 -26.48 -1.49
N GLY A 165 19.04 -25.91 -0.29
CA GLY A 165 18.16 -24.75 -0.08
C GLY A 165 16.65 -25.03 -0.14
N SER A 166 16.22 -26.20 -0.61
CA SER A 166 14.80 -26.52 -0.78
C SER A 166 14.07 -26.82 0.54
N GLY A 167 12.77 -26.52 0.59
CA GLY A 167 11.90 -26.91 1.69
C GLY A 167 11.76 -28.43 1.85
N SER A 168 11.95 -29.20 0.77
CA SER A 168 12.05 -30.66 0.81
C SER A 168 13.25 -31.11 1.66
N ARG A 169 14.43 -30.51 1.43
CA ARG A 169 15.65 -30.79 2.19
C ARG A 169 15.49 -30.48 3.66
N HIS A 170 14.98 -29.30 3.96
CA HIS A 170 14.77 -28.87 5.34
C HIS A 170 13.88 -29.85 6.09
N LEU A 171 12.66 -30.11 5.57
CA LEU A 171 11.70 -30.98 6.23
C LEU A 171 12.17 -32.45 6.28
N ALA A 172 12.85 -32.94 5.24
CA ALA A 172 13.42 -34.28 5.24
C ALA A 172 14.46 -34.44 6.36
N LEU A 173 15.41 -33.53 6.47
CA LEU A 173 16.45 -33.59 7.50
C LEU A 173 15.87 -33.51 8.91
N GLU A 174 14.90 -32.62 9.14
CA GLU A 174 14.28 -32.47 10.45
C GLU A 174 13.52 -33.73 10.88
N LEU A 175 12.73 -34.33 9.97
CA LEU A 175 12.00 -35.56 10.27
C LEU A 175 12.92 -36.79 10.38
N LEU A 176 13.98 -36.87 9.56
CA LEU A 176 14.99 -37.93 9.69
C LEU A 176 15.69 -37.85 11.04
N HIS A 177 16.13 -36.64 11.44
CA HIS A 177 16.77 -36.40 12.73
C HIS A 177 15.83 -36.75 13.90
N ALA A 178 14.54 -36.35 13.84
CA ALA A 178 13.54 -36.71 14.83
C ALA A 178 13.32 -38.24 14.97
N ASN A 179 13.70 -39.01 13.95
CA ASN A 179 13.65 -40.48 13.96
C ASN A 179 15.02 -41.14 14.21
N GLY A 180 16.05 -40.37 14.54
CA GLY A 180 17.42 -40.85 14.78
C GLY A 180 18.13 -41.32 13.52
N ILE A 181 17.80 -40.75 12.35
CA ILE A 181 18.47 -40.99 11.08
C ILE A 181 19.34 -39.78 10.72
N ASP A 182 20.59 -40.05 10.39
CA ASP A 182 21.60 -39.07 9.99
C ASP A 182 22.55 -39.66 8.94
N ALA A 183 23.57 -38.90 8.54
CA ALA A 183 24.59 -39.35 7.59
C ALA A 183 25.49 -40.48 8.13
N GLY A 184 25.50 -40.72 9.45
CA GLY A 184 26.24 -41.82 10.06
C GLY A 184 25.53 -43.17 9.94
N ASN A 185 24.22 -43.16 9.69
CA ASN A 185 23.44 -44.39 9.60
C ASN A 185 22.53 -44.52 8.36
N ALA A 186 22.52 -43.54 7.45
CA ALA A 186 21.89 -43.61 6.14
C ALA A 186 22.73 -42.84 5.10
N ARG A 187 22.58 -43.19 3.81
CA ARG A 187 23.22 -42.43 2.72
C ARG A 187 22.27 -41.35 2.23
N LEU A 188 22.47 -40.12 2.70
CA LEU A 188 21.67 -38.97 2.30
C LEU A 188 22.18 -38.40 0.98
N LEU A 189 21.27 -38.15 0.04
CA LEU A 189 21.58 -37.71 -1.33
C LEU A 189 20.86 -36.40 -1.64
N ASP A 190 21.66 -35.41 -2.05
CA ASP A 190 21.23 -34.04 -2.32
C ASP A 190 20.61 -33.95 -3.73
N THR A 191 19.44 -34.57 -3.88
CA THR A 191 18.76 -34.69 -5.17
C THR A 191 17.25 -34.58 -5.00
N GLY A 192 16.58 -34.02 -6.00
CA GLY A 192 15.15 -33.75 -6.00
C GLY A 192 14.62 -33.53 -7.41
N GLY A 193 13.36 -33.09 -7.53
CA GLY A 193 12.74 -32.80 -8.82
C GLY A 193 12.63 -34.04 -9.71
N LEU A 194 12.76 -33.85 -11.03
CA LEU A 194 12.60 -34.93 -12.02
C LEU A 194 13.76 -35.93 -12.03
N ALA A 195 14.92 -35.57 -11.49
CA ALA A 195 16.06 -36.49 -11.38
C ALA A 195 15.73 -37.71 -10.50
N LEU A 196 14.73 -37.61 -9.62
CA LEU A 196 14.30 -38.71 -8.76
C LEU A 196 13.83 -39.93 -9.57
N ILE A 197 13.12 -39.72 -10.69
CA ILE A 197 12.58 -40.83 -11.51
C ILE A 197 13.71 -41.69 -12.06
N GLU A 198 14.72 -41.05 -12.67
CA GLU A 198 15.88 -41.75 -13.22
C GLU A 198 16.68 -42.45 -12.11
N LYS A 199 16.85 -41.80 -10.95
CA LYS A 199 17.59 -42.38 -9.82
C LYS A 199 16.87 -43.56 -9.18
N PHE A 200 15.54 -43.54 -9.11
CA PHE A 200 14.77 -44.72 -8.69
C PHE A 200 14.92 -45.85 -9.70
N ALA A 201 14.81 -45.55 -11.00
CA ALA A 201 14.92 -46.55 -12.07
C ALA A 201 16.31 -47.21 -12.13
N LYS A 202 17.38 -46.44 -11.89
CA LYS A 202 18.76 -46.96 -11.79
C LYS A 202 19.06 -47.65 -10.46
N GLY A 203 18.10 -47.65 -9.53
CA GLY A 203 18.31 -48.15 -8.19
C GLY A 203 19.44 -47.42 -7.46
N GLU A 204 19.59 -46.11 -7.67
CA GLU A 204 20.55 -45.25 -6.96
C GLU A 204 19.99 -44.74 -5.63
N ILE A 205 18.66 -44.62 -5.52
CA ILE A 205 17.92 -44.18 -4.33
C ILE A 205 16.85 -45.19 -3.94
N ASP A 206 16.74 -45.47 -2.65
CA ASP A 206 15.80 -46.41 -2.05
C ASP A 206 14.51 -45.71 -1.59
N ALA A 207 14.63 -44.45 -1.17
CA ALA A 207 13.53 -43.58 -0.76
C ALA A 207 13.78 -42.13 -1.16
N ALA A 208 12.72 -41.35 -1.27
CA ALA A 208 12.78 -39.92 -1.60
C ALA A 208 11.76 -39.12 -0.79
N PHE A 209 12.20 -37.98 -0.29
CA PHE A 209 11.37 -36.97 0.33
C PHE A 209 11.10 -35.87 -0.69
N VAL A 210 9.83 -35.56 -0.92
CA VAL A 210 9.39 -34.52 -1.85
C VAL A 210 8.35 -33.68 -1.16
N VAL A 211 8.56 -32.37 -1.11
CA VAL A 211 7.56 -31.40 -0.64
C VAL A 211 7.03 -30.64 -1.85
N GLY A 212 5.72 -30.62 -2.02
CA GLY A 212 5.07 -29.90 -3.11
C GLY A 212 3.67 -30.43 -3.42
N PRO A 213 2.91 -29.72 -4.28
CA PRO A 213 1.53 -30.07 -4.59
C PRO A 213 1.43 -31.37 -5.40
N THR A 214 0.26 -31.99 -5.37
CA THR A 214 -0.06 -33.23 -6.12
C THR A 214 0.17 -33.09 -7.62
N GLN A 215 -0.01 -31.89 -8.16
CA GLN A 215 0.18 -31.56 -9.59
C GLN A 215 1.64 -31.33 -9.98
N SER A 216 2.60 -31.41 -9.05
CA SER A 216 4.01 -31.29 -9.41
C SER A 216 4.46 -32.47 -10.28
N ALA A 217 5.26 -32.21 -11.31
CA ALA A 217 5.68 -33.23 -12.27
C ALA A 217 6.44 -34.40 -11.60
N ALA A 218 7.23 -34.11 -10.56
CA ALA A 218 7.93 -35.14 -9.79
C ALA A 218 6.97 -36.04 -9.01
N VAL A 219 6.03 -35.48 -8.24
CA VAL A 219 5.04 -36.26 -7.48
C VAL A 219 4.17 -37.08 -8.43
N TRP A 220 3.67 -36.45 -9.50
CA TRP A 220 2.84 -37.13 -10.50
C TRP A 220 3.57 -38.32 -11.10
N SER A 221 4.81 -38.14 -11.55
CA SER A 221 5.60 -39.22 -12.16
C SER A 221 5.84 -40.37 -11.18
N LEU A 222 6.17 -40.07 -9.92
CA LEU A 222 6.45 -41.09 -8.90
C LEU A 222 5.20 -41.88 -8.49
N LEU A 223 4.03 -41.24 -8.41
CA LEU A 223 2.75 -41.91 -8.12
C LEU A 223 2.37 -42.98 -9.16
N PHE A 224 2.79 -42.79 -10.42
CA PHE A 224 2.51 -43.73 -11.51
C PHE A 224 3.71 -44.62 -11.90
N THR A 225 4.84 -44.52 -11.18
CA THR A 225 6.02 -45.35 -11.45
C THR A 225 5.86 -46.74 -10.81
N LYS A 226 6.00 -47.80 -11.62
CA LYS A 226 5.93 -49.18 -11.12
C LYS A 226 7.08 -49.47 -10.14
N GLY A 227 6.77 -50.22 -9.08
CA GLY A 227 7.75 -50.59 -8.05
C GLY A 227 8.10 -49.47 -7.07
N ILE A 228 7.35 -48.37 -7.11
CA ILE A 228 7.43 -47.26 -6.14
C ILE A 228 6.12 -47.18 -5.38
N ARG A 229 6.21 -47.06 -4.06
CA ARG A 229 5.09 -46.87 -3.14
C ARG A 229 5.18 -45.55 -2.41
N LEU A 230 4.01 -45.03 -2.03
CA LEU A 230 3.87 -43.88 -1.13
C LEU A 230 3.69 -44.37 0.31
N MET A 231 4.49 -43.83 1.23
CA MET A 231 4.42 -44.16 2.66
C MET A 231 3.26 -43.43 3.34
N SER A 232 2.43 -44.18 4.08
CA SER A 232 1.43 -43.64 5.01
C SER A 232 2.05 -43.50 6.40
N LEU A 233 2.15 -42.28 6.91
CA LEU A 233 2.88 -41.95 8.13
C LEU A 233 2.05 -42.23 9.39
N THR A 234 2.40 -43.30 10.11
CA THR A 234 1.73 -43.66 11.39
C THR A 234 1.86 -42.55 12.44
N HIS A 235 2.98 -41.81 12.44
CA HIS A 235 3.27 -40.77 13.42
C HIS A 235 2.90 -39.34 12.96
N ALA A 236 2.07 -39.18 11.93
CA ALA A 236 1.75 -37.84 11.39
C ALA A 236 1.21 -36.86 12.44
N GLU A 237 0.31 -37.33 13.32
CA GLU A 237 -0.22 -36.51 14.43
C GLU A 237 0.88 -36.10 15.41
N ALA A 238 1.83 -37.00 15.70
CA ALA A 238 2.93 -36.70 16.62
C ALA A 238 3.86 -35.63 16.04
N TYR A 239 4.10 -35.65 14.72
CA TYR A 239 4.88 -34.61 14.06
C TYR A 239 4.19 -33.24 14.15
N SER A 240 2.89 -33.14 13.86
CA SER A 240 2.17 -31.86 13.97
C SER A 240 2.10 -31.31 15.39
N ARG A 241 2.24 -32.15 16.42
CA ARG A 241 2.31 -31.71 17.82
C ARG A 241 3.70 -31.22 18.23
N ARG A 242 4.76 -31.75 17.63
CA ARG A 242 6.15 -31.36 17.92
C ARG A 242 6.61 -30.19 17.05
N LEU A 243 6.09 -30.10 15.84
CA LEU A 243 6.44 -29.11 14.82
C LEU A 243 5.17 -28.31 14.49
N PRO A 244 4.91 -27.18 15.18
CA PRO A 244 3.64 -26.46 15.11
C PRO A 244 3.27 -25.93 13.72
N TYR A 245 4.25 -25.81 12.82
CA TYR A 245 4.04 -25.41 11.43
C TYR A 245 3.54 -26.56 10.55
N LEU A 246 3.55 -27.81 11.03
CA LEU A 246 3.03 -28.97 10.32
C LEU A 246 1.57 -29.27 10.69
N SER A 247 0.81 -29.67 9.68
CA SER A 247 -0.54 -30.22 9.83
C SER A 247 -0.55 -31.68 9.41
N LYS A 248 -1.29 -32.52 10.15
CA LYS A 248 -1.68 -33.84 9.68
C LYS A 248 -2.73 -33.67 8.58
N ILE A 249 -2.53 -34.35 7.45
CA ILE A 249 -3.45 -34.38 6.32
C ILE A 249 -3.66 -35.82 5.86
N VAL A 250 -4.72 -36.05 5.08
CA VAL A 250 -5.02 -37.35 4.48
C VAL A 250 -5.18 -37.14 2.98
N LEU A 251 -4.49 -37.96 2.18
CA LEU A 251 -4.74 -38.11 0.76
C LEU A 251 -5.81 -39.20 0.60
N PRO A 252 -7.06 -38.86 0.24
CA PRO A 252 -8.14 -39.84 0.16
C PRO A 252 -7.91 -40.86 -0.95
N ARG A 253 -8.43 -42.08 -0.78
CA ARG A 253 -8.46 -43.09 -1.84
C ARG A 253 -9.05 -42.52 -3.14
N GLY A 254 -8.38 -42.78 -4.26
CA GLY A 254 -8.80 -42.34 -5.60
C GLY A 254 -8.70 -40.84 -5.86
N SER A 255 -8.21 -40.02 -4.92
CA SER A 255 -8.24 -38.56 -5.07
C SER A 255 -7.27 -38.00 -6.13
N VAL A 256 -6.28 -38.79 -6.55
CA VAL A 256 -5.34 -38.43 -7.64
C VAL A 256 -5.93 -38.86 -8.99
N ASP A 257 -6.43 -40.09 -9.07
CA ASP A 257 -7.11 -40.63 -10.25
C ASP A 257 -8.20 -41.61 -9.78
N ILE A 258 -9.47 -41.21 -9.94
CA ILE A 258 -10.63 -41.99 -9.51
C ILE A 258 -10.76 -43.27 -10.34
N GLY A 259 -10.50 -43.19 -11.65
CA GLY A 259 -10.68 -44.33 -12.56
C GLY A 259 -9.64 -45.43 -12.34
N ARG A 260 -8.43 -45.06 -11.92
CA ARG A 260 -7.34 -45.98 -11.57
C ARG A 260 -7.24 -46.28 -10.07
N ASP A 261 -8.10 -45.68 -9.26
CA ASP A 261 -8.09 -45.81 -7.80
C ASP A 261 -6.72 -45.44 -7.19
N VAL A 262 -6.20 -44.26 -7.53
CA VAL A 262 -4.91 -43.75 -7.03
C VAL A 262 -5.13 -42.62 -6.01
N PRO A 263 -4.60 -42.74 -4.77
CA PRO A 263 -4.04 -43.95 -4.18
C PRO A 263 -5.14 -45.01 -3.92
N PRO A 264 -4.79 -46.31 -3.80
CA PRO A 264 -5.77 -47.39 -3.58
C PRO A 264 -6.36 -47.43 -2.15
N THR A 265 -5.78 -46.67 -1.23
CA THR A 265 -6.23 -46.50 0.15
C THR A 265 -5.92 -45.09 0.61
N ASP A 266 -6.58 -44.62 1.66
CA ASP A 266 -6.23 -43.36 2.30
C ASP A 266 -4.76 -43.37 2.78
N VAL A 267 -4.03 -42.31 2.49
CA VAL A 267 -2.63 -42.14 2.90
C VAL A 267 -2.56 -41.00 3.91
N THR A 268 -2.12 -41.31 5.14
CA THR A 268 -1.90 -40.30 6.18
C THR A 268 -0.55 -39.65 5.96
N MET A 269 -0.51 -38.32 5.92
CA MET A 269 0.67 -37.54 5.58
C MET A 269 0.81 -36.33 6.52
N VAL A 270 1.92 -35.62 6.40
CA VAL A 270 2.10 -34.29 7.00
C VAL A 270 2.28 -33.26 5.90
N ALA A 271 1.84 -32.03 6.15
CA ALA A 271 2.06 -30.90 5.26
C ALA A 271 2.53 -29.69 6.05
N SER A 272 3.49 -28.96 5.49
CA SER A 272 3.68 -27.56 5.87
C SER A 272 2.64 -26.70 5.14
N THR A 273 2.63 -25.41 5.40
CA THR A 273 1.84 -24.44 4.66
C THR A 273 2.77 -23.42 4.02
N ALA A 274 2.50 -23.06 2.78
CA ALA A 274 3.16 -21.95 2.11
C ALA A 274 2.52 -20.62 2.52
N THR A 275 3.32 -19.58 2.62
CA THR A 275 2.93 -18.18 2.73
C THR A 275 3.68 -17.37 1.67
N LEU A 276 3.32 -16.09 1.55
CA LEU A 276 4.12 -15.07 0.90
C LEU A 276 4.63 -14.11 1.99
N LEU A 277 5.94 -13.94 2.05
CA LEU A 277 6.59 -12.95 2.90
C LEU A 277 6.80 -11.67 2.11
N VAL A 278 6.59 -10.53 2.77
CA VAL A 278 6.89 -9.20 2.26
C VAL A 278 7.60 -8.40 3.36
N ARG A 279 8.22 -7.27 3.01
CA ARG A 279 8.74 -6.32 4.00
C ARG A 279 7.56 -5.53 4.62
N ASP A 280 7.66 -5.13 5.89
CA ASP A 280 6.59 -4.36 6.58
C ASP A 280 6.30 -3.02 5.87
N GLY A 281 7.31 -2.46 5.19
CA GLY A 281 7.19 -1.25 4.36
C GLY A 281 6.60 -1.45 2.96
N THR A 282 6.26 -2.67 2.55
CA THR A 282 5.72 -2.94 1.20
C THR A 282 4.42 -2.16 0.97
N HIS A 283 4.29 -1.52 -0.20
CA HIS A 283 3.17 -0.63 -0.50
C HIS A 283 1.82 -1.36 -0.33
N PRO A 284 0.85 -0.84 0.46
CA PRO A 284 -0.41 -1.53 0.77
C PRO A 284 -1.20 -2.00 -0.44
N ALA A 285 -1.22 -1.21 -1.51
CA ALA A 285 -1.92 -1.60 -2.74
C ALA A 285 -1.30 -2.85 -3.41
N LEU A 286 0.02 -3.06 -3.31
CA LEU A 286 0.65 -4.31 -3.77
C LEU A 286 0.24 -5.48 -2.88
N VAL A 287 0.20 -5.28 -1.56
CA VAL A 287 -0.27 -6.31 -0.62
C VAL A 287 -1.71 -6.71 -0.91
N ASP A 288 -2.61 -5.75 -1.16
CA ASP A 288 -4.00 -6.02 -1.55
C ASP A 288 -4.09 -6.83 -2.85
N LEU A 289 -3.27 -6.50 -3.85
CA LEU A 289 -3.20 -7.24 -5.12
C LEU A 289 -2.65 -8.66 -4.94
N LEU A 290 -1.61 -8.83 -4.12
CA LEU A 290 -1.06 -10.14 -3.77
C LEU A 290 -2.09 -11.00 -3.02
N MET A 291 -2.84 -10.40 -2.09
CA MET A 291 -3.94 -11.07 -1.38
C MET A 291 -5.07 -11.46 -2.32
N GLN A 292 -5.38 -10.62 -3.31
CA GLN A 292 -6.33 -10.96 -4.36
C GLN A 292 -5.83 -12.13 -5.23
N ALA A 293 -4.57 -12.09 -5.67
CA ALA A 293 -3.97 -13.18 -6.42
C ALA A 293 -3.96 -14.49 -5.62
N ALA A 294 -3.64 -14.42 -4.32
CA ALA A 294 -3.71 -15.56 -3.42
C ALA A 294 -5.13 -16.13 -3.31
N THR A 295 -6.14 -15.27 -3.18
CA THR A 295 -7.54 -15.68 -3.10
C THR A 295 -8.02 -16.35 -4.39
N GLU A 296 -7.68 -15.78 -5.55
CA GLU A 296 -8.05 -16.35 -6.86
C GLU A 296 -7.32 -17.67 -7.14
N THR A 297 -6.04 -17.75 -6.78
CA THR A 297 -5.18 -18.91 -7.07
C THR A 297 -5.44 -20.07 -6.11
N HIS A 298 -5.72 -19.79 -4.83
CA HIS A 298 -5.75 -20.80 -3.78
C HIS A 298 -7.12 -21.01 -3.12
N GLY A 299 -8.12 -20.16 -3.41
CA GLY A 299 -9.45 -20.26 -2.83
C GLY A 299 -10.34 -21.36 -3.42
N GLY A 300 -9.93 -21.95 -4.54
CA GLY A 300 -10.64 -23.05 -5.19
C GLY A 300 -10.50 -24.41 -4.47
N PRO A 301 -11.22 -25.43 -4.95
CA PRO A 301 -11.07 -26.79 -4.43
C PRO A 301 -9.69 -27.37 -4.76
N GLY A 302 -9.16 -28.20 -3.87
CA GLY A 302 -7.93 -28.97 -4.09
C GLY A 302 -8.03 -30.37 -3.51
N VAL A 303 -6.97 -31.18 -3.68
CA VAL A 303 -6.90 -32.54 -3.16
C VAL A 303 -6.93 -32.57 -1.62
N PHE A 304 -6.31 -31.55 -0.98
CA PHE A 304 -6.16 -31.48 0.48
C PHE A 304 -6.99 -30.37 1.14
N GLN A 305 -7.64 -29.52 0.34
CA GLN A 305 -8.37 -28.36 0.83
C GLN A 305 -9.74 -28.23 0.17
N LYS A 306 -10.70 -27.71 0.92
CA LYS A 306 -12.03 -27.35 0.43
C LYS A 306 -12.01 -25.91 -0.07
N PRO A 307 -12.97 -25.54 -0.94
CA PRO A 307 -13.15 -24.14 -1.33
C PRO A 307 -13.28 -23.23 -0.11
N GLY A 308 -12.51 -22.15 -0.09
CA GLY A 308 -12.50 -21.17 1.01
C GLY A 308 -11.65 -21.53 2.23
N ASP A 309 -10.98 -22.69 2.26
CA ASP A 309 -10.03 -23.02 3.35
C ASP A 309 -8.79 -22.10 3.33
N PHE A 310 -8.44 -21.59 2.14
CA PHE A 310 -7.31 -20.70 1.91
C PHE A 310 -7.68 -19.51 1.01
N PRO A 311 -6.91 -18.40 1.04
CA PRO A 311 -5.90 -18.09 2.05
C PRO A 311 -6.55 -17.87 3.44
N ARG A 312 -5.78 -18.05 4.53
CA ARG A 312 -6.28 -17.90 5.91
C ARG A 312 -5.29 -17.12 6.80
N PRO A 313 -5.78 -16.37 7.81
CA PRO A 313 -4.94 -15.55 8.69
C PRO A 313 -4.18 -16.41 9.71
N THR A 314 -3.07 -17.02 9.31
CA THR A 314 -2.18 -17.79 10.20
C THR A 314 -0.85 -17.06 10.35
N ALA A 315 -0.47 -16.79 11.61
CA ALA A 315 0.78 -16.11 11.98
C ALA A 315 1.79 -17.07 12.63
N VAL A 316 2.03 -18.21 12.01
CA VAL A 316 3.06 -19.16 12.48
C VAL A 316 4.39 -18.77 11.84
N GLY A 317 5.44 -18.58 12.64
CA GLY A 317 6.73 -18.06 12.17
C GLY A 317 6.72 -16.53 12.19
N PHE A 318 6.26 -15.90 11.10
CA PHE A 318 6.31 -14.44 10.93
C PHE A 318 4.97 -13.76 11.31
N PRO A 319 5.00 -12.51 11.84
CA PRO A 319 3.79 -11.76 12.15
C PRO A 319 2.96 -11.50 10.89
N LEU A 320 1.63 -11.39 11.04
CA LEU A 320 0.74 -11.11 9.93
C LEU A 320 0.78 -9.61 9.56
N SER A 321 0.86 -9.29 8.27
CA SER A 321 0.74 -7.92 7.77
C SER A 321 -0.62 -7.31 8.19
N LYS A 322 -0.62 -6.02 8.55
CA LYS A 322 -1.85 -5.27 8.90
C LYS A 322 -2.82 -5.20 7.72
N GLU A 323 -2.29 -5.09 6.51
CA GLU A 323 -3.04 -5.08 5.26
C GLU A 323 -3.66 -6.45 4.99
N ALA A 324 -2.90 -7.54 5.18
CA ALA A 324 -3.43 -8.89 5.09
C ALA A 324 -4.54 -9.13 6.13
N GLU A 325 -4.34 -8.71 7.38
CA GLU A 325 -5.37 -8.80 8.43
C GLU A 325 -6.66 -8.05 8.04
N ARG A 326 -6.52 -6.86 7.46
CA ARG A 326 -7.66 -6.07 6.95
C ARG A 326 -8.36 -6.79 5.82
N TYR A 327 -7.61 -7.36 4.88
CA TYR A 327 -8.15 -8.12 3.75
C TYR A 327 -8.96 -9.33 4.23
N TYR A 328 -8.45 -10.10 5.21
CA TYR A 328 -9.20 -11.24 5.76
C TYR A 328 -10.50 -10.81 6.46
N LYS A 329 -10.52 -9.65 7.13
CA LYS A 329 -11.72 -9.15 7.83
C LYS A 329 -12.76 -8.54 6.88
N SER A 330 -12.32 -7.82 5.85
CA SER A 330 -13.20 -6.95 5.04
C SER A 330 -13.28 -7.36 3.57
N GLY A 331 -12.45 -8.29 3.11
CA GLY A 331 -12.26 -8.64 1.70
C GLY A 331 -11.63 -7.50 0.90
N LYS A 332 -11.88 -7.49 -0.42
CA LYS A 332 -11.40 -6.43 -1.31
C LYS A 332 -11.87 -5.04 -0.83
N PRO A 333 -11.00 -4.01 -0.85
CA PRO A 333 -11.36 -2.62 -0.53
C PRO A 333 -12.63 -2.17 -1.26
N LEU A 334 -13.52 -1.43 -0.57
CA LEU A 334 -14.85 -1.07 -1.07
C LEU A 334 -14.83 -0.39 -2.44
N LEU A 335 -13.85 0.47 -2.70
CA LEU A 335 -13.72 1.17 -3.97
C LEU A 335 -13.30 0.24 -5.12
N GLN A 336 -12.47 -0.77 -4.86
CA GLN A 336 -12.06 -1.77 -5.85
C GLN A 336 -13.20 -2.73 -6.27
N ARG A 337 -14.33 -2.73 -5.54
CA ARG A 337 -15.51 -3.51 -5.93
C ARG A 337 -16.32 -2.87 -7.06
N TYR A 338 -16.18 -1.56 -7.25
CA TYR A 338 -16.99 -0.79 -8.20
C TYR A 338 -16.15 0.03 -9.20
N LEU A 339 -14.86 0.21 -8.95
CA LEU A 339 -13.95 0.98 -9.79
C LEU A 339 -12.70 0.15 -10.16
N PRO A 340 -12.15 0.32 -11.38
CA PRO A 340 -10.85 -0.23 -11.74
C PRO A 340 -9.76 0.23 -10.77
N PHE A 341 -8.71 -0.58 -10.55
CA PHE A 341 -7.69 -0.35 -9.51
C PHE A 341 -7.09 1.06 -9.51
N TRP A 342 -6.74 1.60 -10.69
CA TRP A 342 -6.20 2.97 -10.81
C TRP A 342 -7.20 4.03 -10.35
N ALA A 343 -8.49 3.84 -10.60
CA ALA A 343 -9.55 4.77 -10.23
C ALA A 343 -9.89 4.64 -8.75
N ALA A 344 -9.91 3.41 -8.21
CA ALA A 344 -10.09 3.18 -6.78
C ALA A 344 -8.96 3.82 -5.96
N THR A 345 -7.69 3.61 -6.36
CA THR A 345 -6.54 4.25 -5.71
C THR A 345 -6.54 5.76 -5.90
N LEU A 346 -6.87 6.28 -7.09
CA LEU A 346 -6.96 7.72 -7.33
C LEU A 346 -8.08 8.38 -6.52
N VAL A 347 -9.25 7.75 -6.38
CA VAL A 347 -10.38 8.28 -5.61
C VAL A 347 -10.09 8.26 -4.11
N ASP A 348 -9.56 7.17 -3.58
CA ASP A 348 -9.20 7.09 -2.15
C ASP A 348 -8.19 8.19 -1.80
N ARG A 349 -7.22 8.41 -2.69
CA ARG A 349 -6.24 9.52 -2.60
C ARG A 349 -6.88 10.90 -2.74
N LEU A 350 -7.79 11.08 -3.71
CA LEU A 350 -8.42 12.37 -3.98
C LEU A 350 -9.32 12.79 -2.81
N VAL A 351 -10.02 11.85 -2.17
CA VAL A 351 -10.82 12.11 -0.97
C VAL A 351 -9.92 12.50 0.20
N VAL A 352 -8.84 11.74 0.45
CA VAL A 352 -7.87 12.07 1.50
C VAL A 352 -7.18 13.42 1.24
N MET A 353 -6.89 13.78 -0.01
CA MET A 353 -6.35 15.10 -0.39
C MET A 353 -7.39 16.22 -0.27
N LEU A 354 -8.66 15.94 -0.58
CA LEU A 354 -9.73 16.93 -0.50
C LEU A 354 -10.03 17.32 0.94
N ILE A 355 -9.90 16.41 1.92
CA ILE A 355 -10.24 16.70 3.31
C ILE A 355 -9.40 17.87 3.87
N PRO A 356 -8.05 17.88 3.80
CA PRO A 356 -7.23 19.03 4.20
C PRO A 356 -7.51 20.28 3.37
N VAL A 357 -7.70 20.14 2.06
CA VAL A 357 -7.98 21.29 1.17
C VAL A 357 -9.30 21.95 1.55
N VAL A 358 -10.36 21.17 1.79
CA VAL A 358 -11.66 21.66 2.23
C VAL A 358 -11.56 22.24 3.65
N ALA A 359 -10.84 21.58 4.55
CA ALA A 359 -10.61 22.06 5.91
C ALA A 359 -9.89 23.42 5.95
N LEU A 360 -8.99 23.67 4.99
CA LEU A 360 -8.30 24.95 4.83
C LEU A 360 -9.13 25.99 4.05
N LEU A 361 -9.93 25.54 3.08
CA LEU A 361 -10.80 26.40 2.27
C LEU A 361 -11.86 27.09 3.15
N VAL A 362 -12.39 26.40 4.17
CA VAL A 362 -13.39 26.94 5.09
C VAL A 362 -12.90 28.21 5.82
N PRO A 363 -11.77 28.21 6.57
CA PRO A 363 -11.27 29.42 7.20
C PRO A 363 -10.87 30.48 6.17
N ILE A 364 -10.26 30.08 5.05
CA ILE A 364 -9.92 30.97 3.94
C ILE A 364 -11.14 31.77 3.46
N LEU A 365 -12.25 31.09 3.16
CA LEU A 365 -13.49 31.73 2.72
C LEU A 365 -14.09 32.63 3.81
N ARG A 366 -13.87 32.29 5.08
CA ARG A 366 -14.32 33.10 6.23
C ARG A 366 -13.48 34.37 6.44
N PHE A 367 -12.18 34.31 6.22
CA PHE A 367 -11.26 35.45 6.42
C PHE A 367 -11.15 36.37 5.21
N ALA A 368 -11.40 35.87 3.99
CA ALA A 368 -11.36 36.64 2.75
C ALA A 368 -12.16 37.97 2.82
N PRO A 369 -13.44 38.01 3.25
CA PRO A 369 -14.18 39.28 3.32
C PRO A 369 -13.58 40.27 4.34
N THR A 370 -13.06 39.76 5.46
CA THR A 370 -12.45 40.59 6.53
C THR A 370 -11.14 41.24 6.06
N LEU A 371 -10.27 40.45 5.42
CA LEU A 371 -9.00 40.94 4.86
C LEU A 371 -9.22 41.95 3.75
N TYR A 372 -10.19 41.69 2.87
CA TYR A 372 -10.58 42.63 1.82
C TYR A 372 -11.07 43.96 2.42
N GLY A 373 -11.95 43.92 3.41
CA GLY A 373 -12.46 45.12 4.06
C GLY A 373 -11.41 45.90 4.87
N TRP A 374 -10.42 45.21 5.45
CA TRP A 374 -9.25 45.86 6.07
C TRP A 374 -8.41 46.59 5.01
N ARG A 375 -8.09 45.95 3.88
CA ARG A 375 -7.28 46.53 2.81
C ARG A 375 -7.90 47.81 2.23
N VAL A 376 -9.21 47.80 1.98
CA VAL A 376 -9.95 48.97 1.47
C VAL A 376 -9.93 50.10 2.50
N ARG A 377 -10.21 49.81 3.77
CA ARG A 377 -10.14 50.80 4.87
C ARG A 377 -8.74 51.39 5.03
N SER A 378 -7.69 50.57 5.02
CA SER A 378 -6.31 51.05 5.17
C SER A 378 -5.90 52.03 4.08
N ARG A 379 -6.42 51.91 2.86
CA ARG A 379 -6.17 52.88 1.78
C ARG A 379 -6.87 54.22 2.03
N ILE A 380 -8.14 54.18 2.43
CA ILE A 380 -8.91 55.38 2.78
C ILE A 380 -8.24 56.09 3.97
N TYR A 381 -7.85 55.35 5.01
CA TYR A 381 -7.15 55.90 6.17
C TYR A 381 -5.78 56.49 5.84
N ARG A 382 -5.03 55.93 4.89
CA ARG A 382 -3.75 56.53 4.46
C ARG A 382 -3.97 57.93 3.88
N ARG A 383 -4.96 58.10 2.99
CA ARG A 383 -5.30 59.41 2.41
C ARG A 383 -5.91 60.36 3.43
N TYR A 384 -6.73 59.84 4.34
CA TYR A 384 -7.23 60.61 5.47
C TYR A 384 -6.07 61.13 6.37
N GLY A 385 -5.03 60.31 6.58
CA GLY A 385 -3.82 60.69 7.31
C GLY A 385 -3.01 61.78 6.58
N GLU A 386 -2.83 61.66 5.27
CA GLU A 386 -2.19 62.69 4.44
C GLU A 386 -2.95 64.02 4.50
N LEU A 387 -4.29 63.98 4.43
CA LEU A 387 -5.15 65.16 4.59
C LEU A 387 -5.01 65.79 5.98
N LYS A 388 -5.01 64.99 7.04
CA LYS A 388 -4.86 65.48 8.43
C LYS A 388 -3.47 66.05 8.67
N PHE A 389 -2.43 65.47 8.07
CA PHE A 389 -1.07 66.00 8.13
C PHE A 389 -1.01 67.37 7.44
N LEU A 390 -1.63 67.50 6.26
CA LEU A 390 -1.75 68.78 5.55
C LEU A 390 -2.52 69.82 6.38
N GLU A 391 -3.65 69.43 6.99
CA GLU A 391 -4.42 70.31 7.89
C GLU A 391 -3.58 70.78 9.09
N ALA A 392 -2.81 69.88 9.71
CA ALA A 392 -1.94 70.21 10.84
C ALA A 392 -0.77 71.13 10.44
N GLU A 393 -0.17 70.94 9.26
CA GLU A 393 0.87 71.84 8.75
C GLU A 393 0.31 73.25 8.48
N VAL A 394 -0.88 73.34 7.89
CA VAL A 394 -1.60 74.61 7.68
C VAL A 394 -1.97 75.26 9.02
N GLU A 395 -2.28 74.47 10.04
CA GLU A 395 -2.61 74.99 11.37
C GLU A 395 -1.39 75.54 12.13
N GLN A 396 -0.21 74.95 11.93
CA GLN A 396 1.04 75.34 12.58
C GLN A 396 1.72 76.53 11.90
N ASP A 397 1.79 76.55 10.57
CA ASP A 397 2.46 77.62 9.82
C ASP A 397 1.83 77.80 8.44
N ALA A 398 0.78 78.63 8.39
CA ALA A 398 0.03 78.92 7.16
C ALA A 398 0.85 79.66 6.09
N THR A 399 1.99 80.28 6.46
CA THR A 399 2.87 81.02 5.55
C THR A 399 3.98 80.18 4.93
N ARG A 400 4.15 78.94 5.40
CA ARG A 400 5.20 78.01 4.95
C ARG A 400 5.16 77.68 3.45
N HIS A 401 3.97 77.70 2.86
CA HIS A 401 3.76 77.48 1.42
C HIS A 401 2.83 78.56 0.86
N THR A 402 2.96 78.83 -0.44
CA THR A 402 2.05 79.77 -1.12
C THR A 402 0.65 79.16 -1.19
N ARG A 403 -0.41 79.98 -1.12
CA ARG A 403 -1.81 79.51 -1.25
C ARG A 403 -2.02 78.54 -2.43
N ALA A 404 -1.40 78.84 -3.58
CA ALA A 404 -1.46 78.00 -4.77
C ALA A 404 -0.84 76.60 -4.54
N GLU A 405 0.22 76.49 -3.73
CA GLU A 405 0.89 75.23 -3.43
C GLU A 405 0.06 74.37 -2.46
N TRP A 406 -0.60 74.99 -1.48
CA TRP A 406 -1.53 74.30 -0.58
C TRP A 406 -2.73 73.73 -1.32
N LEU A 407 -3.33 74.52 -2.21
CA LEU A 407 -4.45 74.09 -3.04
C LEU A 407 -4.02 73.00 -4.02
N ALA A 408 -2.85 73.09 -4.66
CA ALA A 408 -2.34 72.05 -5.54
C ALA A 408 -2.12 70.70 -4.83
N ARG A 409 -1.67 70.72 -3.56
CA ARG A 409 -1.55 69.49 -2.74
C ARG A 409 -2.91 68.91 -2.37
N LEU A 410 -3.89 69.75 -2.05
CA LEU A 410 -5.28 69.30 -1.81
C LEU A 410 -5.90 68.71 -3.07
N ASP A 411 -5.71 69.33 -4.24
CA ASP A 411 -6.19 68.85 -5.53
C ASP A 411 -5.57 67.50 -5.91
N ALA A 412 -4.30 67.28 -5.57
CA ALA A 412 -3.63 66.00 -5.76
C ALA A 412 -4.25 64.90 -4.88
N ILE A 413 -4.54 65.20 -3.61
CA ILE A 413 -5.22 64.27 -2.70
C ILE A 413 -6.65 63.99 -3.17
N GLU A 414 -7.39 65.01 -3.63
CA GLU A 414 -8.74 64.88 -4.17
C GLU A 414 -8.74 64.00 -5.44
N THR A 415 -7.86 64.29 -6.40
CA THR A 415 -7.73 63.51 -7.63
C THR A 415 -7.45 62.03 -7.34
N ASP A 416 -6.55 61.77 -6.40
CA ASP A 416 -6.24 60.41 -5.96
C ASP A 416 -7.43 59.71 -5.30
N VAL A 417 -8.25 60.44 -4.52
CA VAL A 417 -9.47 59.91 -3.89
C VAL A 417 -10.57 59.65 -4.92
N HIS A 418 -10.65 60.44 -5.98
CA HIS A 418 -11.60 60.25 -7.08
C HIS A 418 -11.32 59.01 -7.93
N HIS A 419 -10.05 58.63 -8.06
CA HIS A 419 -9.65 57.45 -8.83
C HIS A 419 -9.59 56.15 -8.00
N LEU A 420 -9.98 56.16 -6.72
CA LEU A 420 -10.02 54.95 -5.89
C LEU A 420 -11.22 54.05 -6.27
N PRO A 421 -11.00 52.85 -6.84
CA PRO A 421 -12.07 51.89 -7.07
C PRO A 421 -12.58 51.38 -5.72
N THR A 422 -13.77 51.83 -5.31
CA THR A 422 -14.30 51.59 -3.97
C THR A 422 -15.67 50.92 -4.07
N PRO A 423 -15.87 49.72 -3.50
CA PRO A 423 -17.17 49.06 -3.49
C PRO A 423 -18.20 49.86 -2.70
N LEU A 424 -19.49 49.71 -3.07
CA LEU A 424 -20.64 50.39 -2.44
C LEU A 424 -20.68 50.29 -0.90
N ALA A 425 -20.15 49.21 -0.32
CA ALA A 425 -20.12 49.01 1.14
C ALA A 425 -19.18 49.99 1.88
N PHE A 426 -18.27 50.66 1.18
CA PHE A 426 -17.29 51.59 1.74
C PHE A 426 -17.51 53.03 1.25
N SER A 427 -18.60 53.30 0.52
CA SER A 427 -18.90 54.61 -0.06
C SER A 427 -19.05 55.71 1.00
N ASP A 428 -19.64 55.41 2.15
CA ASP A 428 -19.83 56.37 3.25
C ASP A 428 -18.51 56.96 3.76
N MET A 429 -17.48 56.13 3.95
CA MET A 429 -16.14 56.57 4.34
C MET A 429 -15.49 57.44 3.26
N LEU A 430 -15.75 57.16 1.99
CA LEU A 430 -15.21 57.93 0.87
C LEU A 430 -15.92 59.29 0.73
N TYR A 431 -17.24 59.34 0.91
CA TYR A 431 -17.99 60.59 0.96
C TYR A 431 -17.59 61.46 2.15
N THR A 432 -17.40 60.85 3.33
CA THR A 432 -16.90 61.56 4.52
C THR A 432 -15.52 62.15 4.26
N LEU A 433 -14.60 61.38 3.67
CA LEU A 433 -13.27 61.89 3.30
C LEU A 433 -13.36 63.08 2.33
N ARG A 434 -14.24 63.02 1.32
CA ARG A 434 -14.47 64.14 0.39
C ARG A 434 -15.00 65.40 1.10
N SER A 435 -15.98 65.24 1.97
CA SER A 435 -16.50 66.38 2.77
C SER A 435 -15.43 67.01 3.66
N HIS A 436 -14.49 66.22 4.19
CA HIS A 436 -13.37 66.74 4.96
C HIS A 436 -12.34 67.46 4.08
N ILE A 437 -12.12 67.00 2.84
CA ILE A 437 -11.27 67.72 1.87
C ILE A 437 -11.85 69.13 1.61
N GLU A 438 -13.17 69.22 1.38
CA GLU A 438 -13.85 70.52 1.20
C GLU A 438 -13.72 71.42 2.43
N LEU A 439 -13.88 70.86 3.63
CA LEU A 439 -13.74 71.60 4.89
C LEU A 439 -12.31 72.12 5.11
N VAL A 440 -11.29 71.32 4.79
CA VAL A 440 -9.88 71.74 4.89
C VAL A 440 -9.56 72.78 3.81
N ARG A 441 -10.12 72.67 2.60
CA ARG A 441 -10.00 73.68 1.54
C ARG A 441 -10.54 75.04 2.01
N ASP A 442 -11.72 75.06 2.60
CA ASP A 442 -12.31 76.26 3.21
C ASP A 442 -11.45 76.87 4.32
N LYS A 443 -10.83 76.02 5.15
CA LYS A 443 -9.90 76.47 6.21
C LYS A 443 -8.62 77.07 5.63
N VAL A 444 -8.03 76.45 4.61
CA VAL A 444 -6.84 76.96 3.91
C VAL A 444 -7.15 78.32 3.31
N ASP A 445 -8.30 78.47 2.65
CA ASP A 445 -8.71 79.75 2.06
C ASP A 445 -8.90 80.85 3.10
N LYS A 446 -9.52 80.55 4.25
CA LYS A 446 -9.69 81.53 5.33
C LYS A 446 -8.38 81.96 5.98
N ARG A 447 -7.46 81.02 6.23
CA ARG A 447 -6.19 81.32 6.93
C ARG A 447 -5.14 81.96 6.03
N THR A 448 -5.05 81.53 4.77
CA THR A 448 -4.11 82.15 3.80
C THR A 448 -4.64 83.48 3.26
N GLY A 449 -5.97 83.69 3.25
CA GLY A 449 -6.59 84.98 2.92
C GLY A 449 -6.43 86.04 4.02
N ALA A 450 -6.43 85.64 5.30
CA ALA A 450 -6.21 86.57 6.41
C ALA A 450 -4.75 87.04 6.55
N ALA A 451 -3.77 86.23 6.09
CA ALA A 451 -2.35 86.57 6.14
C ALA A 451 -1.89 87.54 5.03
N GLY A 452 -2.74 87.82 4.03
CA GLY A 452 -2.45 88.77 2.94
C GLY A 452 -2.98 90.20 3.18
N GLY A 453 -3.52 90.47 4.38
CA GLY A 453 -4.11 91.76 4.76
C GLY A 453 -3.41 92.36 5.98
N SER A 454 -2.15 92.74 5.83
CA SER A 454 -1.43 93.62 6.75
C SER A 454 -0.41 94.44 5.99
#